data_AF-G3AP41-F1
#
_entry.id   AF-G3AP41-F1
#
_cell.length_a   1.000
_cell.length_b   1.000
_cell.length_c   1.000
_cell.angle_alpha   90.00
_cell.angle_beta   90.00
_cell.angle_gamma   90.00
#
_symmetry.space_group_name_H-M   'P 1'
#
loop_
_entity.id
_entity.type
_entity.pdbx_description
1 polymer ?
#
loop_
_entity_poly.entity_id
_entity_poly.type
_entity_poly.pdbx_seq_one_letter_code
_entity_poly.pdbx_strand_id
1 'polypeptide(L)'
;MPADRKSSKKYTDRHASKTADIKRALVHRARIRKNYFKLLKEEGRPDPQETQQEQQQQVEPKKKPVNFAERAQLAKQRKEEARAQKLQQVKEKREKLELKKKEREMKKAGFSKHTRTGQPLMGPRINNLLDKIRNDMKEDK
;
A
#
# COMPACT_ATOMS: atom_id res chain seq x y z
N MET A 1 -42.31 -36.17 17.39
CA MET A 1 -41.06 -35.96 16.63
C MET A 1 -40.98 -34.50 16.23
N PRO A 2 -40.01 -33.70 16.72
CA PRO A 2 -39.90 -32.31 16.31
C PRO A 2 -39.35 -32.23 14.88
N ALA A 3 -40.05 -31.50 14.01
CA ALA A 3 -39.72 -31.38 12.60
C ALA A 3 -38.43 -30.59 12.38
N ASP A 4 -37.53 -31.15 11.57
CA ASP A 4 -36.32 -30.50 11.06
C ASP A 4 -36.70 -29.28 10.23
N ARG A 5 -36.58 -28.08 10.81
CA ARG A 5 -36.72 -26.83 10.08
C ARG A 5 -35.48 -26.63 9.21
N LYS A 6 -35.46 -27.24 8.02
CA LYS A 6 -34.50 -26.94 6.96
C LYS A 6 -34.57 -25.45 6.67
N SER A 7 -33.63 -24.68 7.21
CA SER A 7 -33.56 -23.24 7.00
C SER A 7 -33.32 -22.98 5.51
N SER A 8 -34.33 -22.49 4.79
CA SER A 8 -34.17 -21.96 3.44
C SER A 8 -33.36 -20.67 3.52
N LYS A 9 -32.05 -20.77 3.70
CA LYS A 9 -31.16 -19.61 3.62
C LYS A 9 -31.07 -19.22 2.15
N LYS A 10 -32.01 -18.36 1.74
CA LYS A 10 -31.88 -17.49 0.55
C LYS A 10 -30.47 -16.94 0.56
N TYR A 11 -29.75 -17.05 -0.55
CA TYR A 11 -28.40 -16.54 -0.79
C TYR A 11 -28.04 -15.41 0.17
N THR A 12 -27.50 -15.78 1.34
CA THR A 12 -27.02 -14.81 2.30
C THR A 12 -25.78 -14.22 1.66
N ASP A 13 -25.74 -12.91 1.51
CA ASP A 13 -24.54 -12.21 1.06
C ASP A 13 -23.33 -12.81 1.79
N ARG A 14 -22.45 -13.45 1.02
CA ARG A 14 -21.29 -14.21 1.54
C ARG A 14 -20.41 -13.29 2.36
N HIS A 15 -20.35 -12.01 1.99
CA HIS A 15 -19.65 -10.98 2.72
C HIS A 15 -20.28 -10.74 4.09
N ALA A 16 -21.60 -10.47 4.13
CA ALA A 16 -22.33 -10.25 5.38
C ALA A 16 -22.25 -11.45 6.35
N SER A 17 -22.39 -12.69 5.86
CA SER A 17 -22.26 -13.90 6.69
C SER A 17 -20.85 -14.01 7.30
N LYS A 18 -19.81 -13.81 6.48
CA LYS A 18 -18.42 -13.87 6.95
C LYS A 18 -18.14 -12.76 7.97
N THR A 19 -18.64 -11.55 7.75
CA THR A 19 -18.51 -10.46 8.73
C THR A 19 -19.19 -10.80 10.05
N ALA A 20 -20.37 -11.43 10.03
CA ALA A 20 -21.08 -11.85 11.23
C ALA A 20 -20.30 -12.94 12.00
N ASP A 21 -19.69 -13.89 11.30
CA ASP A 21 -18.86 -14.93 11.89
C ASP A 21 -17.58 -14.37 12.53
N ILE A 22 -16.91 -13.44 11.85
CA ILE A 22 -15.75 -12.71 12.39
C ILE A 22 -16.13 -11.99 13.68
N LYS A 23 -17.27 -11.26 13.68
CA LYS A 23 -17.75 -10.55 14.88
C LYS A 23 -18.02 -11.52 16.03
N ARG A 24 -18.69 -12.65 15.77
CA ARG A 24 -18.93 -13.69 16.78
C ARG A 24 -17.63 -14.26 17.35
N ALA A 25 -16.65 -14.56 16.49
CA ALA A 25 -15.35 -15.06 16.91
C ALA A 25 -14.57 -14.04 17.76
N LEU A 26 -14.61 -12.75 17.39
CA LEU A 26 -13.96 -11.68 18.16
C LEU A 26 -14.59 -11.51 19.54
N VAL A 27 -15.91 -11.52 19.63
CA VAL A 27 -16.63 -11.44 20.92
C VAL A 27 -16.32 -12.66 21.79
N HIS A 28 -16.33 -13.86 21.21
CA HIS A 28 -15.98 -15.09 21.93
C HIS A 28 -14.55 -15.04 22.47
N ARG A 29 -13.58 -14.63 21.64
CA ARG A 29 -12.18 -14.44 22.03
C ARG A 29 -12.04 -13.43 23.17
N ALA A 30 -12.74 -12.30 23.09
CA ALA A 30 -12.73 -11.28 24.14
C ALA A 30 -13.30 -11.82 25.46
N ARG A 31 -14.37 -12.62 25.39
CA ARG A 31 -14.98 -13.25 26.56
C ARG A 31 -14.05 -14.27 27.22
N ILE A 32 -13.42 -15.15 26.43
CA ILE A 32 -12.41 -16.10 26.94
C ILE A 32 -11.28 -15.34 27.61
N ARG A 33 -10.75 -14.30 26.96
CA ARG A 33 -9.68 -13.48 27.54
C ARG A 33 -10.07 -12.88 28.89
N LYS A 34 -11.29 -12.31 29.00
CA LYS A 34 -11.80 -11.76 30.25
C LYS A 34 -11.89 -12.83 31.35
N ASN A 35 -12.35 -14.03 31.02
CA ASN A 35 -12.44 -15.13 31.98
C ASN A 35 -11.06 -15.63 32.41
N TYR A 36 -10.11 -15.70 31.48
CA TYR A 36 -8.73 -16.06 31.77
C TYR A 36 -8.06 -15.10 32.76
N PHE A 37 -8.23 -13.79 32.58
CA PHE A 37 -7.70 -12.80 33.54
C PHE A 37 -8.36 -12.88 34.92
N LYS A 38 -9.66 -13.20 35.00
CA LYS A 38 -10.31 -13.46 36.30
C LYS A 38 -9.67 -14.65 37.03
N LEU A 39 -9.42 -15.76 36.31
CA LEU A 39 -8.76 -16.93 36.88
C LEU A 39 -7.33 -16.63 37.33
N LEU A 40 -6.55 -15.90 36.52
CA LEU A 40 -5.20 -15.46 36.89
C LEU A 40 -5.19 -14.64 38.19
N LYS A 41 -6.16 -13.75 38.34
CA LYS A 41 -6.34 -12.94 39.55
C LYS A 41 -6.70 -13.80 40.77
N GLU A 42 -7.53 -14.82 40.59
CA GLU A 42 -7.88 -15.79 41.65
C GLU A 42 -6.66 -16.65 42.06
N GLU A 43 -5.79 -16.99 41.12
CA GLU A 43 -4.54 -17.71 41.34
C GLU A 43 -3.39 -16.84 41.90
N GLY A 44 -3.62 -15.53 42.10
CA GLY A 44 -2.63 -14.58 42.60
C GLY A 44 -1.50 -14.25 41.63
N ARG A 45 -1.67 -14.54 40.33
CA ARG A 45 -0.70 -14.17 39.28
C ARG A 45 -1.00 -12.76 38.75
N PRO A 46 0.03 -11.94 38.46
CA PRO A 46 -0.17 -10.58 37.96
C PRO A 46 -0.77 -10.59 36.55
N ASP A 47 -1.71 -9.67 36.29
CA ASP A 47 -2.36 -9.53 35.00
C ASP A 47 -1.36 -8.95 33.95
N PRO A 48 -1.09 -9.65 32.83
CA PRO A 48 -0.11 -9.19 31.83
C PRO A 48 -0.53 -7.91 31.09
N GLN A 49 -1.78 -7.45 31.25
CA GLN A 49 -2.23 -6.17 30.69
C GLN A 49 -1.78 -4.97 31.52
N GLU A 50 -1.67 -5.12 32.84
CA GLU A 50 -1.21 -4.04 33.73
C GLU A 50 0.26 -3.74 33.46
N THR A 51 1.07 -4.80 33.28
CA THR A 51 2.50 -4.69 32.96
C THR A 51 2.78 -4.01 31.62
N GLN A 52 1.89 -4.16 30.62
CA GLN A 52 2.03 -3.51 29.32
C GLN A 52 1.54 -2.05 29.31
N GLN A 53 0.52 -1.72 30.12
CA GLN A 53 0.05 -0.34 30.25
C GLN A 53 1.06 0.55 30.96
N GLU A 54 1.78 0.01 31.96
CA GLU A 54 2.88 0.71 32.62
C GLU A 54 4.05 0.99 31.66
N GLN A 55 4.33 0.07 30.73
CA GLN A 55 5.38 0.26 29.72
C GLN A 55 5.00 1.26 28.61
N GLN A 56 3.70 1.41 28.30
CA GLN A 56 3.23 2.35 27.26
C GLN A 56 2.98 3.78 27.75
N GLN A 57 2.97 4.02 29.08
CA GLN A 57 2.81 5.38 29.63
C GLN A 57 4.09 6.21 29.58
N GLN A 58 5.23 5.62 29.22
CA GLN A 58 6.48 6.36 29.04
C GLN A 58 6.64 6.83 27.58
N VAL A 59 6.59 8.15 27.40
CA VAL A 59 7.22 8.95 26.31
C VAL A 59 6.46 9.14 24.97
N GLU A 60 5.23 9.67 25.01
CA GLU A 60 4.76 10.55 23.92
C GLU A 60 4.28 11.86 24.55
N PRO A 61 5.00 12.99 24.38
CA PRO A 61 4.56 14.26 24.92
C PRO A 61 3.25 14.67 24.23
N LYS A 62 2.16 14.71 25.00
CA LYS A 62 0.87 15.23 24.54
C LYS A 62 1.08 16.66 24.05
N LYS A 63 1.09 16.86 22.73
CA LYS A 63 1.25 18.17 22.11
C LYS A 63 0.16 19.09 22.64
N LYS A 64 0.57 20.28 23.13
CA LYS A 64 -0.36 21.30 23.63
C LYS A 64 -1.40 21.60 22.53
N PRO A 65 -2.69 21.75 22.88
CA PRO A 65 -3.70 22.09 21.89
C PRO A 65 -3.38 23.47 21.30
N VAL A 66 -3.03 23.49 20.01
CA VAL A 66 -2.74 24.73 19.25
C VAL A 66 -3.97 25.63 19.19
N ASN A 67 -3.72 26.94 19.24
CA ASN A 67 -4.76 27.97 19.15
C ASN A 67 -5.49 27.87 17.80
N PHE A 68 -6.75 28.31 17.74
CA PHE A 68 -7.58 28.26 16.53
C PHE A 68 -6.92 29.01 15.35
N ALA A 69 -6.32 30.17 15.62
CA ALA A 69 -5.60 30.95 14.61
C ALA A 69 -4.38 30.19 14.05
N GLU A 70 -3.58 29.58 14.92
CA GLU A 70 -2.41 28.78 14.54
C GLU A 70 -2.83 27.55 13.72
N ARG A 71 -3.94 26.91 14.10
CA ARG A 71 -4.49 25.76 13.38
C ARG A 71 -4.94 26.13 11.96
N ALA A 72 -5.53 27.32 11.80
CA ALA A 72 -5.95 27.81 10.49
C ALA A 72 -4.74 28.10 9.58
N GLN A 73 -3.68 28.72 10.12
CA GLN A 73 -2.45 28.97 9.38
C GLN A 73 -1.75 27.66 8.98
N LEU A 74 -1.67 26.71 9.90
CA LEU A 74 -1.05 25.40 9.66
C LEU A 74 -1.82 24.58 8.62
N ALA A 75 -3.16 24.67 8.62
CA ALA A 75 -3.99 24.08 7.58
C ALA A 75 -3.78 24.75 6.21
N LYS A 76 -3.56 26.07 6.17
CA LYS A 76 -3.24 26.81 4.94
C LYS A 76 -1.88 26.39 4.38
N GLN A 77 -0.85 26.34 5.22
CA GLN A 77 0.50 25.89 4.85
C GLN A 77 0.49 24.47 4.28
N ARG A 78 -0.15 23.52 4.98
CA ARG A 78 -0.29 22.15 4.47
C ARG A 78 -0.98 22.06 3.11
N LYS A 79 -1.99 22.90 2.87
CA LYS A 79 -2.67 22.95 1.57
C LYS A 79 -1.77 23.53 0.48
N GLU A 80 -0.97 24.54 0.80
CA GLU A 80 -0.01 25.14 -0.13
C GLU A 80 1.12 24.17 -0.48
N GLU A 81 1.70 23.49 0.52
CA GLU A 81 2.71 22.45 0.33
C GLU A 81 2.17 21.29 -0.53
N ALA A 82 0.97 20.79 -0.22
CA ALA A 82 0.36 19.73 -1.00
C ALA A 82 0.11 20.13 -2.47
N ARG A 83 -0.29 21.39 -2.70
CA ARG A 83 -0.43 21.94 -4.06
C ARG A 83 0.93 22.04 -4.76
N ALA A 84 1.96 22.53 -4.07
CA ALA A 84 3.30 22.67 -4.61
C ALA A 84 3.91 21.30 -4.99
N GLN A 85 3.80 20.30 -4.09
CA GLN A 85 4.25 18.94 -4.35
C GLN A 85 3.51 18.32 -5.55
N LYS A 86 2.19 18.52 -5.64
CA LYS A 86 1.42 18.03 -6.78
C LYS A 86 1.85 18.68 -8.09
N LEU A 87 2.12 19.99 -8.08
CA LEU A 87 2.64 20.70 -9.25
C LEU A 87 4.03 20.19 -9.66
N GLN A 88 4.93 19.96 -8.70
CA GLN A 88 6.25 19.38 -8.96
C GLN A 88 6.14 17.99 -9.58
N GLN A 89 5.32 17.09 -9.00
CA GLN A 89 5.10 15.76 -9.55
C GLN A 89 4.55 15.78 -10.98
N VAL A 90 3.66 16.73 -11.29
CA VAL A 90 3.12 16.88 -12.65
C VAL A 90 4.20 17.36 -13.62
N LYS A 91 5.04 18.33 -13.22
CA LYS A 91 6.17 18.81 -14.03
C LYS A 91 7.16 17.68 -14.33
N GLU A 92 7.61 16.95 -13.31
CA GLU A 92 8.53 15.83 -13.46
C GLU A 92 7.96 14.73 -14.38
N LYS A 93 6.67 14.41 -14.22
CA LYS A 93 6.01 13.43 -15.10
C LYS A 93 6.00 13.90 -16.55
N ARG A 94 5.72 15.19 -16.80
CA ARG A 94 5.72 15.76 -18.14
C ARG A 94 7.11 15.73 -18.76
N GLU A 95 8.15 16.10 -18.01
CA GLU A 95 9.54 16.05 -18.48
C GLU A 95 9.97 14.62 -18.81
N LYS A 96 9.68 13.66 -17.94
CA LYS A 96 9.97 12.23 -18.19
C LYS A 96 9.26 11.71 -19.44
N LEU A 97 8.03 12.15 -19.70
CA LEU A 97 7.30 11.79 -20.91
C LEU A 97 7.92 12.40 -22.17
N GLU A 98 8.33 13.68 -22.11
CA GLU A 98 9.01 14.33 -23.23
C GLU A 98 10.36 13.70 -23.54
N LEU A 99 11.16 13.39 -22.53
CA LEU A 99 12.43 12.67 -22.70
C LEU A 99 12.21 11.30 -23.36
N LYS A 100 11.28 10.50 -22.84
CA LYS A 100 10.93 9.20 -23.45
C LYS A 100 10.40 9.33 -24.87
N LYS A 101 9.66 10.39 -25.18
CA LYS A 101 9.16 10.65 -26.54
C LYS A 101 10.33 10.95 -27.49
N LYS A 102 11.24 11.85 -27.10
CA LYS A 102 12.45 12.17 -27.87
C LYS A 102 13.32 10.93 -28.11
N GLU A 103 13.53 10.10 -27.08
CA GLU A 103 14.26 8.84 -27.23
C GLU A 103 13.61 7.89 -28.22
N ARG A 104 12.27 7.76 -28.19
CA ARG A 104 11.53 6.92 -29.14
C ARG A 104 11.63 7.45 -30.56
N GLU A 105 11.58 8.77 -30.75
CA GLU A 105 11.72 9.39 -32.07
C GLU A 105 13.12 9.14 -32.66
N MET A 106 14.18 9.31 -31.86
CA MET A 106 15.55 9.00 -32.26
C MET A 106 15.71 7.52 -32.63
N LYS A 107 15.16 6.61 -31.81
CA LYS A 107 15.18 5.16 -32.09
C LYS A 107 14.37 4.82 -33.34
N LYS A 108 13.19 5.43 -33.53
CA LYS A 108 12.33 5.21 -34.70
C LYS A 108 13.03 5.65 -35.98
N ALA A 109 13.73 6.78 -35.98
CA ALA A 109 14.52 7.23 -37.12
C ALA A 109 15.60 6.22 -37.50
N GLY A 110 16.30 5.64 -36.51
CA GLY A 110 17.29 4.57 -36.75
C GLY A 110 16.69 3.31 -37.38
N PHE A 111 15.48 2.91 -36.98
CA PHE A 111 14.78 1.73 -37.51
C PHE A 111 13.97 1.97 -38.77
N SER A 112 13.78 3.21 -39.18
CA SER A 112 13.00 3.56 -40.38
C SER A 112 13.72 3.25 -41.70
N LYS A 113 15.02 2.95 -41.65
CA LYS A 113 15.82 2.61 -42.83
C LYS A 113 15.54 1.18 -43.27
N HIS A 114 15.26 1.00 -44.56
CA HIS A 114 14.99 -0.29 -45.18
C HIS A 114 16.01 -0.55 -46.30
N THR A 115 16.26 -1.82 -46.58
CA THR A 115 17.08 -2.28 -47.71
C THR A 115 16.30 -2.11 -49.02
N ARG A 116 16.99 -2.29 -50.15
CA ARG A 116 16.39 -2.19 -51.49
C ARG A 116 15.19 -3.11 -51.70
N THR A 117 15.13 -4.25 -51.00
CA THR A 117 14.04 -5.23 -51.06
C THR A 117 12.94 -4.97 -50.02
N GLY A 118 13.02 -3.87 -49.27
CA GLY A 118 12.04 -3.49 -48.26
C GLY A 118 12.21 -4.17 -46.90
N GLN A 119 13.27 -4.95 -46.68
CA GLN A 119 13.58 -5.49 -45.35
C GLN A 119 14.13 -4.39 -44.44
N PRO A 120 13.77 -4.34 -43.15
CA PRO A 120 14.34 -3.36 -42.23
C PRO A 120 15.86 -3.56 -42.11
N LEU A 121 16.63 -2.47 -42.10
CA LEU A 121 18.07 -2.55 -41.93
C LEU A 121 18.41 -3.12 -40.55
N MET A 122 19.13 -4.25 -40.52
CA MET A 122 19.33 -5.02 -39.28
C MET A 122 20.41 -4.46 -38.35
N GLY A 123 21.38 -3.67 -38.85
CA GLY A 123 22.50 -3.14 -38.05
C GLY A 123 22.08 -2.46 -36.73
N PRO A 124 21.14 -1.50 -36.74
CA PRO A 124 20.62 -0.90 -35.51
C PRO A 124 19.95 -1.90 -34.55
N ARG A 125 19.31 -2.97 -35.06
CA ARG A 125 18.67 -4.00 -34.24
C ARG A 125 19.70 -4.91 -33.58
N ILE A 126 20.74 -5.27 -34.33
CA ILE A 126 21.86 -6.08 -33.86
C ILE A 126 22.59 -5.36 -32.72
N ASN A 127 22.90 -4.07 -32.86
CA ASN A 127 23.57 -3.31 -31.80
C ASN A 127 22.74 -3.27 -30.50
N ASN A 128 21.43 -3.03 -30.58
CA ASN A 128 20.56 -3.09 -29.41
C ASN A 128 20.56 -4.47 -28.73
N LEU A 129 20.65 -5.54 -29.51
CA LEU A 129 20.71 -6.91 -28.98
C LEU A 129 22.04 -7.15 -28.26
N LEU A 130 23.16 -6.72 -28.87
CA LEU A 130 24.49 -6.82 -28.27
C LEU A 130 24.60 -6.03 -26.97
N ASP A 131 24.06 -4.81 -26.93
CA ASP A 131 24.05 -3.97 -25.73
C ASP A 131 23.21 -4.60 -24.61
N LYS A 132 22.08 -5.22 -24.96
CA LYS A 132 21.26 -5.97 -24.00
C LYS A 132 22.03 -7.14 -23.39
N ILE A 133 22.68 -7.95 -24.23
CA ILE A 133 23.51 -9.08 -23.76
C ILE A 133 24.64 -8.60 -22.84
N ARG A 134 25.30 -7.49 -23.20
CA ARG A 134 26.37 -6.91 -22.35
C ARG A 134 25.87 -6.41 -21.00
N ASN A 135 24.65 -5.88 -20.94
CA ASN A 135 24.07 -5.40 -19.69
C ASN A 135 23.64 -6.57 -18.81
N ASP A 136 22.98 -7.58 -19.38
CA ASP A 136 22.59 -8.80 -18.66
C ASP A 136 23.84 -9.49 -18.05
N MET A 137 24.94 -9.60 -18.82
CA MET A 137 26.22 -10.15 -18.32
C MET A 137 26.91 -9.33 -17.22
N LYS A 138 26.57 -8.05 -17.06
CA LYS A 138 27.13 -7.18 -16.03
C LYS A 138 26.33 -7.25 -14.72
N GLU A 139 25.02 -7.47 -14.81
CA GLU A 139 24.13 -7.60 -13.65
C GLU A 139 24.29 -8.98 -12.97
N ASP A 140 24.73 -10.00 -13.72
CA ASP A 140 24.98 -11.36 -13.22
C ASP A 140 26.36 -11.54 -12.53
N LYS A 141 27.15 -10.47 -12.38
CA LYS A 141 28.46 -10.45 -11.69
C LYS A 141 28.39 -9.68 -10.39
#